data_AF-A0A7E4VMC2-F1
#
_entry.id   AF-A0A7E4VMC2-F1
#
_cell.length_a   1.000
_cell.length_b   1.000
_cell.length_c   1.000
_cell.angle_alpha   90.00
_cell.angle_beta   90.00
_cell.angle_gamma   90.00
#
_symmetry.space_group_name_H-M   'P 1'
#
loop_
_entity.id
_entity.type
_entity.pdbx_description
1 polymer ?
#
loop_
_entity_poly.entity_id
_entity_poly.type
_entity_poly.pdbx_seq_one_letter_code
_entity_poly.pdbx_strand_id
1 'polypeptide(L)'
;MSAPVVSMEDAELFPKAADALEMSEALPGLDVNAFEALHKQPNNLWWSRLVISTRGFVINYFKTEDERLFSMDDAFIIIHKIFVERNHVYPAVEFVKYLNTITGVPKLDNVLNATEAGTLPLAGNPFTAPDTCVAFTAVFGQPNQATYHIANLQKHAYYTFTRILGVLLRRWSADNEGVKRKGIRFDKDPEWQPDDRVVLFEEFYKGNRTWVLTDFDRHMIAFWRPKGTHVIFGDRHIEKKKRSGFNLCDYCGMLEQFPEQFKLMDQFRLCSSECLQSLAESIQAGNHH
;
A
#
# COMPACT_ATOMS: atom_id res chain seq x y z
N MET A 1 -0.30 -12.25 19.19
CA MET A 1 -1.31 -13.14 18.59
C MET A 1 -0.91 -13.34 17.13
N SER A 2 -0.99 -14.56 16.60
CA SER A 2 -0.75 -14.79 15.16
C SER A 2 -1.84 -14.13 14.33
N ALA A 3 -1.50 -13.59 13.17
CA ALA A 3 -2.49 -13.05 12.25
C ALA A 3 -3.51 -14.12 11.83
N PRO A 4 -4.69 -13.71 11.34
CA PRO A 4 -5.61 -14.65 10.72
C PRO A 4 -4.96 -15.20 9.45
N VAL A 5 -4.89 -16.52 9.36
CA VAL A 5 -4.53 -17.22 8.13
C VAL A 5 -5.77 -17.23 7.25
N VAL A 6 -5.69 -16.64 6.06
CA VAL A 6 -6.78 -16.70 5.10
C VAL A 6 -6.42 -17.69 4.02
N SER A 7 -7.25 -18.70 3.84
CA SER A 7 -6.99 -19.82 2.94
C SER A 7 -7.37 -19.47 1.50
N MET A 8 -6.38 -19.12 0.68
CA MET A 8 -6.57 -18.74 -0.73
C MET A 8 -5.26 -18.89 -1.51
N GLU A 9 -5.36 -18.98 -2.82
CA GLU A 9 -4.20 -18.95 -3.74
C GLU A 9 -3.85 -17.51 -4.15
N ASP A 10 -2.58 -17.22 -4.43
CA ASP A 10 -2.11 -15.90 -4.85
C ASP A 10 -2.86 -15.34 -6.07
N ALA A 11 -3.20 -16.21 -7.01
CA ALA A 11 -3.95 -15.84 -8.22
C ALA A 11 -5.39 -15.37 -7.94
N GLU A 12 -5.96 -15.68 -6.77
CA GLU A 12 -7.28 -15.18 -6.36
C GLU A 12 -7.24 -13.70 -5.95
N LEU A 13 -6.12 -13.24 -5.38
CA LEU A 13 -5.93 -11.84 -4.98
C LEU A 13 -5.28 -11.01 -6.09
N PHE A 14 -4.34 -11.62 -6.81
CA PHE A 14 -3.51 -10.96 -7.82
C PHE A 14 -3.57 -11.71 -9.16
N PRO A 15 -4.71 -11.62 -9.87
CA PRO A 15 -4.85 -12.26 -11.16
C PRO A 15 -3.85 -11.64 -12.16
N LYS A 16 -3.11 -12.48 -12.89
CA LYS A 16 -2.16 -12.05 -13.93
C LYS A 16 -2.82 -11.73 -15.28
N ALA A 17 -4.15 -11.60 -15.30
CA ALA A 17 -4.92 -11.38 -16.52
C ALA A 17 -4.74 -9.95 -17.06
N ALA A 18 -4.96 -9.77 -18.37
CA ALA A 18 -4.79 -8.48 -19.03
C ALA A 18 -5.84 -7.45 -18.57
N ASP A 19 -7.01 -7.92 -18.19
CA ASP A 19 -8.16 -7.18 -17.66
C ASP A 19 -8.15 -7.05 -16.14
N ALA A 20 -7.05 -7.42 -15.48
CA ALA A 20 -7.00 -7.51 -14.03
C ALA A 20 -7.22 -6.17 -13.31
N LEU A 21 -7.17 -5.03 -14.00
CA LEU A 21 -7.49 -3.71 -13.44
C LEU A 21 -8.77 -3.08 -14.02
N GLU A 22 -9.54 -3.83 -14.83
CA GLU A 22 -10.78 -3.31 -15.39
C GLU A 22 -11.82 -2.98 -14.31
N MET A 23 -12.43 -1.81 -14.44
CA MET A 23 -13.50 -1.29 -13.58
C MET A 23 -14.83 -1.28 -14.34
N SER A 24 -15.14 -2.40 -14.99
CA SER A 24 -16.32 -2.57 -15.87
C SER A 24 -17.63 -2.65 -15.07
N GLU A 25 -17.58 -3.17 -13.85
CA GLU A 25 -18.72 -3.34 -12.95
C GLU A 25 -18.49 -2.68 -11.59
N ALA A 26 -19.60 -2.40 -10.88
CA ALA A 26 -19.53 -1.99 -9.49
C ALA A 26 -19.03 -3.17 -8.63
N LEU A 27 -18.14 -2.89 -7.68
CA LEU A 27 -17.70 -3.93 -6.74
C LEU A 27 -18.84 -4.28 -5.78
N PRO A 28 -18.96 -5.56 -5.39
CA PRO A 28 -19.79 -5.92 -4.24
C PRO A 28 -19.30 -5.14 -3.01
N GLY A 29 -20.21 -4.52 -2.28
CA GLY A 29 -19.87 -3.80 -1.05
C GLY A 29 -19.16 -4.70 -0.05
N LEU A 30 -18.13 -4.16 0.61
CA LEU A 30 -17.45 -4.80 1.73
C LEU A 30 -18.40 -4.95 2.91
N ASP A 31 -18.39 -6.14 3.53
CA ASP A 31 -19.05 -6.37 4.81
C ASP A 31 -18.31 -5.59 5.90
N VAL A 32 -18.93 -4.50 6.35
CA VAL A 32 -18.37 -3.58 7.35
C VAL A 32 -18.20 -4.26 8.71
N ASN A 33 -19.09 -5.20 9.07
CA ASN A 33 -19.02 -5.90 10.35
C ASN A 33 -17.87 -6.91 10.34
N ALA A 34 -17.75 -7.68 9.25
CA ALA A 34 -16.64 -8.59 9.07
C ALA A 34 -15.30 -7.84 9.03
N PHE A 35 -15.27 -6.69 8.35
CA PHE A 35 -14.11 -5.81 8.34
C PHE A 35 -13.72 -5.34 9.74
N GLU A 36 -14.67 -4.81 10.51
CA GLU A 36 -14.40 -4.29 11.85
C GLU A 36 -13.87 -5.40 12.77
N ALA A 37 -14.44 -6.61 12.68
CA ALA A 37 -13.98 -7.77 13.44
C ALA A 37 -12.54 -8.19 13.06
N LEU A 38 -12.20 -8.16 11.77
CA LEU A 38 -10.85 -8.44 11.29
C LEU A 38 -9.85 -7.34 11.69
N HIS A 39 -10.22 -6.07 11.55
CA HIS A 39 -9.35 -4.91 11.82
C HIS A 39 -9.05 -4.70 13.31
N LYS A 40 -9.96 -5.14 14.19
CA LYS A 40 -9.73 -5.21 15.64
C LYS A 40 -8.56 -6.13 16.02
N GLN A 41 -8.17 -7.07 15.16
CA GLN A 41 -7.02 -7.93 15.44
C GLN A 41 -5.71 -7.10 15.40
N PRO A 42 -4.87 -7.16 16.46
CA PRO A 42 -3.66 -6.35 16.54
C PRO A 42 -2.55 -6.97 15.69
N ASN A 43 -2.51 -6.62 14.41
CA ASN A 43 -1.41 -7.01 13.52
C ASN A 43 -1.13 -5.96 12.44
N ASN A 44 -0.42 -4.90 12.83
CA ASN A 44 -0.01 -3.85 11.90
C ASN A 44 0.86 -4.40 10.77
N LEU A 45 1.71 -5.41 11.02
CA LEU A 45 2.55 -6.00 10.00
C LEU A 45 1.72 -6.66 8.89
N TRP A 46 0.67 -7.39 9.27
CA TRP A 46 -0.24 -8.03 8.34
C TRP A 46 -0.94 -7.00 7.45
N TRP A 47 -1.51 -5.94 8.04
CA TRP A 47 -2.16 -4.87 7.28
C TRP A 47 -1.17 -4.13 6.38
N SER A 48 0.02 -3.85 6.88
CA SER A 48 1.06 -3.16 6.14
C SER A 48 1.52 -3.96 4.92
N ARG A 49 1.72 -5.27 5.08
CA ARG A 49 2.05 -6.15 3.96
C ARG A 49 0.91 -6.32 2.97
N LEU A 50 -0.35 -6.33 3.42
CA LEU A 50 -1.49 -6.30 2.49
C LEU A 50 -1.46 -5.03 1.61
N VAL A 51 -1.20 -3.86 2.21
CA VAL A 51 -1.07 -2.59 1.47
C VAL A 51 0.11 -2.64 0.50
N ILE A 52 1.29 -3.07 0.96
CA ILE A 52 2.49 -3.22 0.11
C ILE A 52 2.23 -4.14 -1.08
N SER A 53 1.68 -5.34 -0.84
CA SER A 53 1.41 -6.30 -1.91
C SER A 53 0.37 -5.77 -2.90
N THR A 54 -0.66 -5.07 -2.42
CA THR A 54 -1.64 -4.42 -3.30
C THR A 54 -1.00 -3.34 -4.15
N ARG A 55 -0.18 -2.47 -3.53
CA ARG A 55 0.55 -1.40 -4.23
C ARG A 55 1.44 -1.99 -5.32
N GLY A 56 2.29 -2.96 -4.97
CA GLY A 56 3.17 -3.65 -5.92
C GLY A 56 2.40 -4.28 -7.08
N PHE A 57 1.20 -4.84 -6.82
CA PHE A 57 0.35 -5.37 -7.87
C PHE A 57 -0.17 -4.27 -8.82
N VAL A 58 -0.63 -3.13 -8.30
CA VAL A 58 -1.19 -2.05 -9.14
C VAL A 58 -0.11 -1.35 -9.97
N ILE A 59 1.01 -0.96 -9.35
CA ILE A 59 2.06 -0.20 -10.06
C ILE A 59 2.69 -0.98 -11.22
N ASN A 60 2.58 -2.31 -11.18
CA ASN A 60 3.06 -3.20 -12.22
C ASN A 60 2.40 -3.03 -13.58
N TYR A 61 1.22 -2.40 -13.61
CA TYR A 61 0.47 -2.10 -14.82
C TYR A 61 0.72 -0.68 -15.34
N PHE A 62 1.32 0.21 -14.54
CA PHE A 62 1.47 1.64 -14.85
C PHE A 62 2.92 2.12 -14.77
N LYS A 63 3.90 1.24 -15.03
CA LYS A 63 5.33 1.50 -14.81
C LYS A 63 5.91 2.70 -15.56
N THR A 64 5.25 3.15 -16.63
CA THR A 64 5.71 4.22 -17.50
C THR A 64 4.89 5.51 -17.34
N GLU A 65 4.01 5.57 -16.33
CA GLU A 65 3.12 6.70 -16.06
C GLU A 65 3.48 7.35 -14.71
N ASP A 66 4.58 8.10 -14.66
CA ASP A 66 5.15 8.66 -13.43
C ASP A 66 4.14 9.43 -12.58
N GLU A 67 3.37 10.33 -13.18
CA GLU A 67 2.35 11.12 -12.47
C GLU A 67 1.29 10.23 -11.79
N ARG A 68 0.86 9.17 -12.48
CA ARG A 68 -0.08 8.19 -11.94
C ARG A 68 0.57 7.39 -10.81
N LEU A 69 1.83 6.98 -10.98
CA LEU A 69 2.57 6.27 -9.94
C LEU A 69 2.68 7.10 -8.66
N PHE A 70 3.09 8.37 -8.76
CA PHE A 70 3.16 9.28 -7.60
C PHE A 70 1.80 9.46 -6.93
N SER A 71 0.76 9.71 -7.71
CA SER A 71 -0.59 9.89 -7.17
C SER A 71 -1.12 8.62 -6.50
N MET A 72 -0.85 7.44 -7.07
CA MET A 72 -1.23 6.16 -6.45
C MET A 72 -0.43 5.88 -5.16
N ASP A 73 0.84 6.27 -5.10
CA ASP A 73 1.62 6.16 -3.87
C ASP A 73 1.02 7.00 -2.74
N ASP A 74 0.56 8.22 -3.03
CA ASP A 74 -0.20 9.03 -2.06
C ASP A 74 -1.46 8.29 -1.57
N ALA A 75 -2.22 7.68 -2.48
CA ALA A 75 -3.39 6.87 -2.11
C ALA A 75 -3.02 5.69 -1.20
N PHE A 76 -1.93 4.98 -1.50
CA PHE A 76 -1.47 3.86 -0.67
C PHE A 76 -0.88 4.32 0.68
N ILE A 77 -0.27 5.50 0.75
CA ILE A 77 0.14 6.12 2.02
C ILE A 77 -1.10 6.42 2.87
N ILE A 78 -2.16 6.98 2.28
CA ILE A 78 -3.42 7.23 2.99
C ILE A 78 -4.04 5.93 3.49
N ILE A 79 -4.12 4.90 2.65
CA ILE A 79 -4.57 3.56 3.05
C ILE A 79 -3.69 3.05 4.22
N HIS A 80 -2.36 3.14 4.12
CA HIS A 80 -1.48 2.72 5.21
C HIS A 80 -1.75 3.49 6.52
N LYS A 81 -1.89 4.81 6.45
CA LYS A 81 -2.18 5.66 7.62
C LYS A 81 -3.48 5.28 8.30
N ILE A 82 -4.51 4.95 7.53
CA ILE A 82 -5.84 4.59 8.04
C ILE A 82 -5.85 3.17 8.63
N PHE A 83 -5.38 2.18 7.87
CA PHE A 83 -5.52 0.78 8.26
C PHE A 83 -4.40 0.29 9.20
N VAL A 84 -3.21 0.88 9.13
CA VAL A 84 -2.02 0.40 9.86
C VAL A 84 -1.65 1.35 11.00
N GLU A 85 -1.39 2.62 10.71
CA GLU A 85 -0.98 3.60 11.73
C GLU A 85 -2.13 4.04 12.63
N ARG A 86 -3.35 4.07 12.10
CA ARG A 86 -4.58 4.49 12.79
C ARG A 86 -4.49 5.93 13.31
N ASN A 87 -3.79 6.79 12.59
CA ASN A 87 -3.55 8.21 12.92
C ASN A 87 -4.19 9.19 11.92
N HIS A 88 -5.12 8.71 11.11
CA HIS A 88 -5.85 9.55 10.15
C HIS A 88 -7.03 10.27 10.80
N VAL A 89 -7.53 11.33 10.17
CA VAL A 89 -8.65 12.15 10.67
C VAL A 89 -9.97 11.40 10.81
N TYR A 90 -10.13 10.28 10.10
CA TYR A 90 -11.29 9.39 10.21
C TYR A 90 -10.85 7.94 10.43
N PRO A 91 -11.65 7.13 11.14
CA PRO A 91 -11.35 5.73 11.42
C PRO A 91 -11.49 4.83 10.18
N ALA A 92 -10.83 3.67 10.21
CA ALA A 92 -10.83 2.73 9.10
C ALA A 92 -12.23 2.22 8.73
N VAL A 93 -13.14 2.05 9.69
CA VAL A 93 -14.53 1.64 9.44
C VAL A 93 -15.29 2.67 8.60
N GLU A 94 -15.06 3.96 8.86
CA GLU A 94 -15.66 5.03 8.09
C GLU A 94 -15.07 5.09 6.68
N PHE A 95 -13.76 4.94 6.57
CA PHE A 95 -13.10 4.86 5.26
C PHE A 95 -13.59 3.68 4.42
N VAL A 96 -13.85 2.51 5.01
CA VAL A 96 -14.44 1.37 4.30
C VAL A 96 -15.84 1.69 3.75
N LYS A 97 -16.65 2.49 4.46
CA LYS A 97 -17.93 2.96 3.94
C LYS A 97 -17.72 3.88 2.72
N TYR A 98 -16.73 4.78 2.78
CA TYR A 98 -16.38 5.62 1.64
C TYR A 98 -15.90 4.80 0.43
N LEU A 99 -15.06 3.80 0.65
CA LEU A 99 -14.62 2.88 -0.40
C LEU A 99 -15.81 2.16 -1.03
N ASN A 100 -16.75 1.62 -0.23
CA ASN A 100 -17.97 0.98 -0.74
C ASN A 100 -18.78 1.91 -1.64
N THR A 101 -18.94 3.17 -1.25
CA THR A 101 -19.64 4.17 -2.07
C THR A 101 -18.89 4.45 -3.38
N ILE A 102 -17.57 4.65 -3.33
CA ILE A 102 -16.75 4.97 -4.51
C ILE A 102 -16.71 3.79 -5.49
N THR A 103 -16.37 2.60 -5.01
CA THR A 103 -16.24 1.42 -5.88
C THR A 103 -17.58 0.79 -6.25
N GLY A 104 -18.66 1.21 -5.58
CA GLY A 104 -20.04 0.87 -5.91
C GLY A 104 -20.57 1.65 -7.13
N VAL A 105 -19.85 2.67 -7.61
CA VAL A 105 -20.22 3.39 -8.83
C VAL A 105 -19.99 2.50 -10.07
N PRO A 106 -21.02 2.20 -10.87
CA PRO A 106 -20.86 1.41 -12.08
C PRO A 106 -19.97 2.13 -13.10
N LYS A 107 -19.08 1.39 -13.77
CA LYS A 107 -18.15 1.93 -14.77
C LYS A 107 -17.35 3.13 -14.24
N LEU A 108 -16.84 3.02 -13.01
CA LEU A 108 -16.13 4.08 -12.30
C LEU A 108 -15.03 4.74 -13.16
N ASP A 109 -14.31 3.96 -13.97
CA ASP A 109 -13.31 4.48 -14.91
C ASP A 109 -13.89 5.55 -15.84
N ASN A 110 -15.00 5.21 -16.53
CA ASN A 110 -15.68 6.11 -17.46
C ASN A 110 -16.28 7.33 -16.75
N VAL A 111 -16.84 7.13 -15.56
CA VAL A 111 -17.43 8.22 -14.76
C VAL A 111 -16.35 9.23 -14.37
N LEU A 112 -15.20 8.78 -13.87
CA LEU A 112 -14.10 9.67 -13.48
C LEU A 112 -13.46 10.36 -14.69
N ASN A 113 -13.25 9.64 -15.80
CA ASN A 113 -12.77 10.23 -17.05
C ASN A 113 -13.73 11.33 -17.57
N ALA A 114 -15.05 11.09 -17.54
CA ALA A 114 -16.04 12.06 -17.97
C ALA A 114 -16.19 13.24 -17.00
N THR A 115 -16.01 13.01 -15.70
CA THR A 115 -16.02 14.05 -14.67
C THR A 115 -14.83 15.00 -14.84
N GLU A 116 -13.63 14.45 -15.03
CA GLU A 116 -12.42 15.24 -15.29
C GLU A 116 -12.52 16.01 -16.62
N ALA A 117 -13.08 15.40 -17.67
CA ALA A 117 -13.28 16.07 -18.95
C ALA A 117 -14.40 17.12 -18.93
N GLY A 118 -15.17 17.25 -17.84
CA GLY A 118 -16.31 18.15 -17.74
C GLY A 118 -17.48 17.78 -18.66
N THR A 119 -17.54 16.54 -19.14
CA THR A 119 -18.58 16.07 -20.07
C THR A 119 -19.77 15.41 -19.35
N LEU A 120 -19.61 15.13 -18.05
CA LEU A 120 -20.66 14.54 -17.24
C LEU A 120 -21.63 15.62 -16.71
N PRO A 121 -22.96 15.43 -16.80
CA PRO A 121 -23.92 16.32 -16.16
C PRO A 121 -23.69 16.40 -14.65
N LEU A 122 -24.01 17.55 -14.02
CA LEU A 122 -23.84 17.75 -12.57
C LEU A 122 -24.53 16.67 -11.72
N ALA A 123 -25.70 16.18 -12.14
CA ALA A 123 -26.40 15.11 -11.46
C ALA A 123 -25.68 13.75 -11.54
N GLY A 124 -24.83 13.55 -12.55
CA GLY A 124 -23.99 12.36 -12.70
C GLY A 124 -22.61 12.49 -12.05
N ASN A 125 -22.20 13.71 -11.68
CA ASN A 125 -20.90 13.95 -11.06
C ASN A 125 -20.89 13.40 -9.61
N PRO A 126 -20.03 12.41 -9.31
CA PRO A 126 -20.04 11.76 -8.01
C PRO A 126 -19.57 12.66 -6.85
N PHE A 127 -18.94 13.80 -7.14
CA PHE A 127 -18.58 14.79 -6.12
C PHE A 127 -19.74 15.70 -5.72
N THR A 128 -20.82 15.74 -6.51
CA THR A 128 -21.98 16.61 -6.26
C THR A 128 -23.28 15.84 -6.05
N ALA A 129 -23.36 14.59 -6.48
CA ALA A 129 -24.53 13.76 -6.28
C ALA A 129 -24.75 13.44 -4.77
N PRO A 130 -25.99 13.56 -4.23
CA PRO A 130 -26.26 13.42 -2.79
C PRO A 130 -25.79 12.09 -2.18
N ASP A 131 -25.85 11.00 -2.94
CA ASP A 131 -25.57 9.65 -2.44
C ASP A 131 -24.07 9.31 -2.41
N THR A 132 -23.24 10.08 -3.12
CA THR A 132 -21.81 9.79 -3.30
C THR A 132 -20.89 10.93 -2.86
N CYS A 133 -21.38 12.16 -2.81
CA CYS A 133 -20.54 13.35 -2.59
C CYS A 133 -19.71 13.28 -1.32
N VAL A 134 -20.29 12.84 -0.21
CA VAL A 134 -19.59 12.73 1.09
C VAL A 134 -18.36 11.83 0.97
N ALA A 135 -18.51 10.66 0.34
CA ALA A 135 -17.41 9.72 0.17
C ALA A 135 -16.33 10.26 -0.77
N PHE A 136 -16.72 10.80 -1.93
CA PHE A 136 -15.76 11.34 -2.89
C PHE A 136 -15.00 12.54 -2.32
N THR A 137 -15.69 13.44 -1.63
CA THR A 137 -15.06 14.60 -1.00
C THR A 137 -14.17 14.22 0.19
N ALA A 138 -14.54 13.19 0.96
CA ALA A 138 -13.70 12.72 2.05
C ALA A 138 -12.38 12.09 1.56
N VAL A 139 -12.42 11.35 0.45
CA VAL A 139 -11.24 10.64 -0.08
C VAL A 139 -10.37 11.53 -0.99
N PHE A 140 -10.98 12.34 -1.86
CA PHE A 140 -10.27 13.09 -2.90
C PHE A 140 -10.24 14.60 -2.67
N GLY A 141 -11.04 15.12 -1.74
CA GLY A 141 -11.15 16.56 -1.45
C GLY A 141 -12.31 17.27 -2.16
N GLN A 142 -12.39 18.58 -1.95
CA GLN A 142 -13.51 19.42 -2.44
C GLN A 142 -13.56 19.49 -3.98
N PRO A 143 -14.75 19.45 -4.60
CA PRO A 143 -14.90 19.38 -6.05
C PRO A 143 -14.23 20.55 -6.77
N ASN A 144 -13.20 20.24 -7.54
CA ASN A 144 -12.58 21.12 -8.52
C ASN A 144 -11.80 20.28 -9.55
N GLN A 145 -11.23 20.93 -10.56
CA GLN A 145 -10.51 20.24 -11.63
C GLN A 145 -9.33 19.40 -11.11
N ALA A 146 -8.59 19.90 -10.12
CA ALA A 146 -7.45 19.18 -9.56
C ALA A 146 -7.91 17.91 -8.81
N THR A 147 -8.99 17.98 -8.03
CA THR A 147 -9.50 16.78 -7.33
C THR A 147 -10.11 15.76 -8.27
N TYR A 148 -10.69 16.19 -9.39
CA TYR A 148 -11.18 15.26 -10.42
C TYR A 148 -10.01 14.51 -11.08
N HIS A 149 -8.95 15.24 -11.42
CA HIS A 149 -7.72 14.67 -11.96
C HIS A 149 -7.06 13.70 -10.96
N ILE A 150 -6.90 14.10 -9.70
CA ILE A 150 -6.36 13.24 -8.62
C ILE A 150 -7.20 11.97 -8.46
N ALA A 151 -8.54 12.09 -8.41
CA ALA A 151 -9.39 10.92 -8.33
C ALA A 151 -9.21 9.98 -9.52
N ASN A 152 -9.02 10.55 -10.72
CA ASN A 152 -8.79 9.77 -11.92
C ASN A 152 -7.46 9.01 -11.90
N LEU A 153 -6.40 9.63 -11.37
CA LEU A 153 -5.09 8.99 -11.20
C LEU A 153 -5.10 7.92 -10.10
N GLN A 154 -5.81 8.16 -9.01
CA GLN A 154 -5.81 7.31 -7.81
C GLN A 154 -6.80 6.14 -7.85
N LYS A 155 -7.81 6.17 -8.73
CA LYS A 155 -8.92 5.18 -8.75
C LYS A 155 -8.47 3.72 -8.71
N HIS A 156 -7.39 3.37 -9.41
CA HIS A 156 -6.88 1.99 -9.45
C HIS A 156 -6.36 1.52 -8.09
N ALA A 157 -5.78 2.41 -7.28
CA ALA A 157 -5.33 2.07 -5.93
C ALA A 157 -6.52 1.70 -5.03
N TYR A 158 -7.52 2.59 -4.94
CA TYR A 158 -8.71 2.37 -4.10
C TYR A 158 -9.57 1.20 -4.58
N TYR A 159 -9.82 1.11 -5.90
CA TYR A 159 -10.62 0.03 -6.47
C TYR A 159 -9.97 -1.34 -6.24
N THR A 160 -8.68 -1.46 -6.55
CA THR A 160 -7.97 -2.75 -6.44
C THR A 160 -7.82 -3.17 -4.98
N PHE A 161 -7.50 -2.22 -4.08
CA PHE A 161 -7.45 -2.49 -2.64
C PHE A 161 -8.80 -2.95 -2.11
N THR A 162 -9.88 -2.28 -2.48
CA THR A 162 -11.24 -2.66 -2.08
C THR A 162 -11.60 -4.06 -2.60
N ARG A 163 -11.29 -4.36 -3.86
CA ARG A 163 -11.54 -5.69 -4.44
C ARG A 163 -10.81 -6.80 -3.67
N ILE A 164 -9.52 -6.61 -3.41
CA ILE A 164 -8.67 -7.57 -2.67
C ILE A 164 -9.18 -7.74 -1.24
N LEU A 165 -9.48 -6.63 -0.56
CA LEU A 165 -10.05 -6.66 0.78
C LEU A 165 -11.40 -7.41 0.79
N GLY A 166 -12.23 -7.23 -0.23
CA GLY A 166 -13.51 -7.94 -0.36
C GLY A 166 -13.34 -9.45 -0.52
N VAL A 167 -12.35 -9.90 -1.31
CA VAL A 167 -12.00 -11.32 -1.41
C VAL A 167 -11.52 -11.86 -0.06
N LEU A 168 -10.66 -11.11 0.63
CA LEU A 168 -10.15 -11.46 1.96
C LEU A 168 -11.27 -11.59 3.00
N LEU A 169 -12.18 -10.64 3.07
CA LEU A 169 -13.28 -10.66 4.04
C LEU A 169 -14.25 -11.82 3.78
N ARG A 170 -14.58 -12.09 2.52
CA ARG A 170 -15.43 -13.25 2.16
C ARG A 170 -14.78 -14.56 2.57
N ARG A 171 -13.48 -14.71 2.30
CA ARG A 171 -12.72 -15.91 2.65
C ARG A 171 -12.53 -16.05 4.15
N TRP A 172 -12.18 -14.97 4.85
CA TRP A 172 -12.09 -14.96 6.30
C TRP A 172 -13.41 -15.34 6.99
N SER A 173 -14.53 -14.89 6.43
CA SER A 173 -15.86 -15.25 6.93
C SER A 173 -16.18 -16.74 6.66
N ALA A 174 -15.83 -17.26 5.49
CA ALA A 174 -16.07 -18.65 5.08
C ALA A 174 -15.12 -19.67 5.72
N ASP A 175 -13.86 -19.32 6.00
CA ASP A 175 -12.87 -20.23 6.60
C ASP A 175 -13.21 -20.60 8.07
N ASN A 176 -14.08 -19.82 8.72
CA ASN A 176 -14.71 -20.22 9.98
C ASN A 176 -15.59 -21.49 9.84
N GLU A 177 -15.80 -22.00 8.62
CA GLU A 177 -16.60 -23.18 8.30
C GLU A 177 -15.77 -24.46 8.01
N GLY A 178 -14.44 -24.44 8.22
CA GLY A 178 -13.66 -25.67 8.46
C GLY A 178 -12.98 -26.35 7.25
N VAL A 179 -12.87 -25.70 6.09
CA VAL A 179 -12.13 -26.25 4.94
C VAL A 179 -10.66 -25.84 4.99
N LYS A 180 -9.76 -26.75 5.39
CA LYS A 180 -8.30 -26.53 5.38
C LYS A 180 -7.77 -26.54 3.95
N ARG A 181 -7.46 -25.37 3.38
CA ARG A 181 -6.57 -25.24 2.21
C ARG A 181 -5.20 -24.69 2.65
N LYS A 182 -4.25 -24.59 1.72
CA LYS A 182 -3.04 -23.77 1.95
C LYS A 182 -3.51 -22.31 2.06
N GLY A 183 -2.98 -21.58 3.01
CA GLY A 183 -3.40 -20.20 3.27
C GLY A 183 -2.24 -19.25 3.32
N ILE A 184 -2.53 -18.01 2.97
CA ILE A 184 -1.55 -16.94 2.92
C ILE A 184 -1.47 -16.31 4.29
N ARG A 185 -0.24 -16.20 4.76
CA ARG A 185 0.13 -15.60 6.02
C ARG A 185 0.93 -14.35 5.73
N PHE A 186 0.26 -13.22 5.53
CA PHE A 186 0.95 -11.96 5.30
C PHE A 186 1.96 -11.64 6.41
N ASP A 187 1.78 -12.11 7.65
CA ASP A 187 2.75 -11.92 8.73
C ASP A 187 4.02 -12.78 8.60
N LYS A 188 3.99 -13.89 7.85
CA LYS A 188 5.07 -14.88 7.81
C LYS A 188 5.63 -15.19 6.43
N ASP A 189 4.81 -15.16 5.39
CA ASP A 189 5.18 -15.65 4.07
C ASP A 189 6.12 -14.64 3.41
N PRO A 190 7.42 -15.00 3.25
CA PRO A 190 8.44 -14.06 2.80
C PRO A 190 8.36 -13.77 1.29
N GLU A 191 7.53 -14.53 0.57
CA GLU A 191 7.44 -14.58 -0.90
C GLU A 191 6.23 -13.83 -1.46
N TRP A 192 5.42 -13.18 -0.60
CA TRP A 192 4.22 -12.43 -1.01
C TRP A 192 4.50 -11.06 -1.64
N GLN A 193 5.73 -10.88 -2.14
CA GLN A 193 6.06 -9.77 -3.00
C GLN A 193 5.49 -10.09 -4.38
N PRO A 194 4.61 -9.24 -4.93
CA PRO A 194 4.36 -9.26 -6.35
C PRO A 194 5.73 -9.21 -7.06
N ASP A 195 6.09 -10.30 -7.75
CA ASP A 195 7.41 -10.53 -8.36
C ASP A 195 8.10 -9.25 -8.88
N ASP A 196 9.41 -9.17 -8.60
CA ASP A 196 10.41 -8.18 -9.02
C ASP A 196 10.17 -6.69 -8.73
N ARG A 197 9.03 -6.27 -8.15
CA ARG A 197 8.55 -4.88 -8.37
C ARG A 197 7.87 -4.20 -7.18
N VAL A 198 8.29 -4.49 -5.95
CA VAL A 198 7.84 -3.70 -4.79
C VAL A 198 8.52 -2.33 -4.73
N VAL A 199 9.75 -2.25 -5.25
CA VAL A 199 10.48 -1.00 -5.51
C VAL A 199 10.65 -0.87 -7.01
N LEU A 200 10.55 0.37 -7.52
CA LEU A 200 10.95 0.67 -8.88
C LEU A 200 12.48 0.47 -8.96
N PHE A 201 12.89 -0.65 -9.54
CA PHE A 201 14.26 -0.82 -9.99
C PHE A 201 14.40 -0.06 -11.30
N GLU A 202 15.03 1.11 -11.25
CA GLU A 202 15.47 1.78 -12.45
C GLU A 202 16.94 1.43 -12.70
N GLU A 203 17.20 0.84 -13.87
CA GLU A 203 18.55 0.67 -14.38
C GLU A 203 18.93 1.97 -15.10
N PHE A 204 19.60 2.88 -14.39
CA PHE A 204 20.03 4.17 -14.94
C PHE A 204 21.16 4.03 -15.98
N TYR A 205 21.94 2.95 -15.88
CA TYR A 205 23.03 2.61 -16.79
C TYR A 205 23.29 1.12 -16.75
N LYS A 206 23.89 0.55 -17.80
CA LYS A 206 24.17 -0.90 -17.91
C LYS A 206 24.96 -1.38 -16.68
N GLY A 207 24.32 -2.18 -15.83
CA GLY A 207 24.92 -2.71 -14.60
C GLY A 207 24.76 -1.84 -13.35
N ASN A 208 24.06 -0.70 -13.42
CA ASN A 208 23.75 0.16 -12.27
C ASN A 208 22.25 0.09 -11.96
N ARG A 209 21.84 -0.92 -11.17
CA ARG A 209 20.50 -1.00 -10.60
C ARG A 209 20.47 -0.16 -9.34
N THR A 210 19.99 1.08 -9.45
CA THR A 210 19.78 1.96 -8.29
C THR A 210 18.34 1.79 -7.82
N TRP A 211 18.16 1.79 -6.50
CA TRP A 211 16.85 1.72 -5.90
C TRP A 211 16.26 3.12 -5.93
N VAL A 212 15.28 3.37 -6.79
CA VAL A 212 14.50 4.59 -6.71
C VAL A 212 13.42 4.33 -5.69
N LEU A 213 13.66 4.77 -4.47
CA LEU A 213 12.63 4.75 -3.45
C LEU A 213 11.54 5.72 -3.89
N THR A 214 10.33 5.19 -3.93
CA THR A 214 9.14 6.01 -4.06
C THR A 214 8.76 6.62 -2.72
N ASP A 215 7.83 7.56 -2.72
CA ASP A 215 7.37 8.16 -1.46
C ASP A 215 6.66 7.15 -0.57
N PHE A 216 5.98 6.17 -1.18
CA PHE A 216 5.45 5.02 -0.46
C PHE A 216 6.57 4.20 0.21
N ASP A 217 7.68 3.91 -0.49
CA ASP A 217 8.80 3.18 0.12
C ASP A 217 9.43 3.94 1.29
N ARG A 218 9.61 5.27 1.12
CA ARG A 218 10.13 6.13 2.20
C ARG A 218 9.20 6.13 3.40
N HIS A 219 7.89 6.22 3.18
CA HIS A 219 6.86 6.13 4.20
C HIS A 219 6.95 4.81 4.97
N MET A 220 7.02 3.69 4.25
CA MET A 220 7.16 2.35 4.81
C MET A 220 8.43 2.19 5.64
N ILE A 221 9.57 2.66 5.12
CA ILE A 221 10.84 2.64 5.85
C ILE A 221 10.74 3.48 7.12
N ALA A 222 10.12 4.67 7.05
CA ALA A 222 9.97 5.58 8.18
C ALA A 222 9.07 5.02 9.29
N PHE A 223 7.93 4.43 8.94
CA PHE A 223 7.00 3.89 9.93
C PHE A 223 7.58 2.67 10.67
N TRP A 224 8.28 1.78 9.95
CA TRP A 224 8.78 0.53 10.50
C TRP A 224 10.23 0.57 10.96
N ARG A 225 10.87 1.75 11.09
CA ARG A 225 12.29 1.86 11.47
C ARG A 225 12.62 1.06 12.74
N PRO A 226 13.79 0.38 12.80
CA PRO A 226 14.79 0.20 11.73
C PRO A 226 14.49 -1.01 10.81
N LYS A 227 13.28 -1.58 10.88
CA LYS A 227 12.91 -2.83 10.20
C LYS A 227 12.12 -2.63 8.92
N GLY A 228 11.87 -1.40 8.45
CA GLY A 228 10.99 -1.18 7.30
C GLY A 228 11.44 -1.89 6.03
N THR A 229 12.74 -1.93 5.77
CA THR A 229 13.33 -2.70 4.68
C THR A 229 13.08 -4.22 4.82
N HIS A 230 13.03 -4.77 6.03
CA HIS A 230 12.61 -6.16 6.27
C HIS A 230 11.11 -6.36 6.02
N VAL A 231 10.28 -5.34 6.29
CA VAL A 231 8.84 -5.40 6.01
C VAL A 231 8.58 -5.42 4.50
N ILE A 232 9.31 -4.60 3.73
CA ILE A 232 9.18 -4.49 2.28
C ILE A 232 9.79 -5.72 1.57
N PHE A 233 11.04 -6.10 1.91
CA PHE A 233 11.79 -7.13 1.17
C PHE A 233 11.79 -8.53 1.81
N GLY A 234 11.30 -8.66 3.03
CA GLY A 234 11.32 -9.92 3.76
C GLY A 234 12.71 -10.31 4.26
N ASP A 235 12.75 -11.05 5.36
CA ASP A 235 14.00 -11.39 6.06
C ASP A 235 14.97 -12.18 5.17
N ARG A 236 14.45 -13.12 4.37
CA ARG A 236 15.26 -13.94 3.46
C ARG A 236 16.04 -13.11 2.45
N HIS A 237 15.44 -12.05 1.90
CA HIS A 237 16.14 -11.15 0.97
C HIS A 237 17.25 -10.40 1.69
N ILE A 238 16.94 -9.85 2.87
CA ILE A 238 17.90 -9.06 3.65
C ILE A 238 19.07 -9.90 4.14
N GLU A 239 18.82 -11.11 4.62
CA GLU A 239 19.87 -12.05 5.00
C GLU A 239 20.75 -12.48 3.83
N LYS A 240 20.15 -12.65 2.63
CA LYS A 240 20.93 -12.90 1.42
C LYS A 240 21.84 -11.71 1.10
N LYS A 241 21.33 -10.47 1.19
CA LYS A 241 22.11 -9.25 0.93
C LYS A 241 23.22 -9.03 1.96
N LYS A 242 22.94 -9.25 3.24
CA LYS A 242 23.95 -9.20 4.32
C LYS A 242 25.09 -10.19 4.09
N ARG A 243 24.78 -11.42 3.66
CA ARG A 243 25.81 -12.42 3.28
C ARG A 243 26.64 -12.00 2.07
N SER A 244 26.13 -11.11 1.22
CA SER A 244 26.86 -10.51 0.11
C SER A 244 27.61 -9.22 0.49
N GLY A 245 27.74 -8.89 1.79
CA GLY A 245 28.52 -7.75 2.29
C GLY A 245 27.75 -6.43 2.39
N PHE A 246 26.45 -6.41 2.08
CA PHE A 246 25.61 -5.22 2.21
C PHE A 246 25.18 -5.01 3.67
N ASN A 247 25.09 -3.75 4.08
CA ASN A 247 24.66 -3.35 5.41
C ASN A 247 23.31 -2.64 5.36
N LEU A 248 22.67 -2.54 6.52
CA LEU A 248 21.52 -1.67 6.72
C LEU A 248 21.97 -0.40 7.43
N CYS A 249 21.27 0.71 7.21
CA CYS A 249 21.37 1.88 8.07
C CYS A 249 20.86 1.51 9.46
N ASP A 250 21.66 1.74 10.49
CA ASP A 250 21.34 1.38 11.88
C ASP A 250 20.15 2.15 12.43
N TYR A 251 19.85 3.32 11.88
CA TYR A 251 18.69 4.13 12.29
C TYR A 251 17.43 3.81 11.47
N CYS A 252 17.47 4.01 10.15
CA CYS A 252 16.26 3.91 9.33
C CYS A 252 16.03 2.51 8.73
N GLY A 253 17.03 1.63 8.79
CA GLY A 253 16.93 0.31 8.18
C GLY A 253 17.16 0.27 6.68
N MET A 254 17.51 1.38 6.03
CA MET A 254 17.80 1.42 4.59
C MET A 254 18.83 0.36 4.19
N LEU A 255 18.66 -0.35 3.07
CA LEU A 255 19.70 -1.24 2.54
C LEU A 255 20.69 -0.50 1.66
N GLU A 256 21.98 -0.82 1.79
CA GLU A 256 23.02 -0.35 0.89
C GLU A 256 22.70 -0.71 -0.59
N GLN A 257 23.03 0.20 -1.50
CA GLN A 257 22.95 -0.02 -2.95
C GLN A 257 24.21 -0.69 -3.49
N PHE A 258 25.35 -0.50 -2.83
CA PHE A 258 26.60 -1.21 -3.05
C PHE A 258 27.32 -1.44 -1.69
N PRO A 259 28.11 -2.51 -1.54
CA PRO A 259 28.80 -2.79 -0.28
C PRO A 259 29.63 -1.61 0.20
N GLU A 260 29.59 -1.34 1.51
CA GLU A 260 30.34 -0.25 2.18
C GLU A 260 29.90 1.17 1.78
N GLN A 261 28.73 1.33 1.17
CA GLN A 261 28.14 2.65 0.90
C GLN A 261 27.94 3.46 2.19
N PHE A 262 27.52 2.83 3.28
CA PHE A 262 27.26 3.53 4.54
C PHE A 262 28.54 3.61 5.36
N LYS A 263 29.02 4.83 5.60
CA LYS A 263 30.19 5.08 6.43
C LYS A 263 29.87 4.81 7.89
N LEU A 264 30.88 4.35 8.62
CA LEU A 264 30.82 4.27 10.07
C LEU A 264 30.96 5.68 10.65
N MET A 265 29.92 6.13 11.37
CA MET A 265 29.84 7.42 12.05
C MET A 265 29.48 7.13 13.51
N ASP A 266 30.37 7.47 14.45
CA ASP A 266 30.16 7.22 15.89
C ASP A 266 29.73 5.78 16.22
N GLN A 267 30.39 4.80 15.60
CA GLN A 267 30.12 3.35 15.71
C GLN A 267 28.83 2.86 15.02
N PHE A 268 28.06 3.73 14.38
CA PHE A 268 26.87 3.39 13.61
C PHE A 268 27.13 3.47 12.10
N ARG A 269 26.56 2.55 11.33
CA ARG A 269 26.49 2.63 9.87
C ARG A 269 25.22 3.37 9.49
N LEU A 270 25.36 4.57 8.92
CA LEU A 270 24.23 5.44 8.63
C LEU A 270 24.20 5.83 7.16
N CYS A 271 23.00 5.93 6.60
CA CYS A 271 22.82 6.29 5.19
C CYS A 271 22.91 7.79 4.93
N SER A 272 22.76 8.64 5.96
CA SER A 272 22.82 10.09 5.81
C SER A 272 23.08 10.82 7.15
N SER A 273 23.45 12.10 7.06
CA SER A 273 23.60 13.01 8.21
C SER A 273 22.31 13.19 8.99
N GLU A 274 21.17 13.19 8.32
CA GLU A 274 19.85 13.32 8.97
C GLU A 274 19.55 12.10 9.83
N CYS A 275 19.98 10.90 9.39
CA CYS A 275 19.86 9.68 10.20
C CYS A 275 20.76 9.73 11.43
N LEU A 276 21.95 10.34 11.35
CA LEU A 276 22.81 10.56 12.50
C LEU A 276 22.18 11.53 13.50
N GLN A 277 21.69 12.67 13.01
CA GLN A 277 21.02 13.66 13.86
C GLN A 277 19.80 13.05 14.56
N SER A 278 18.95 12.36 13.81
CA SER A 278 17.73 11.74 14.37
C SER A 278 18.05 10.64 15.39
N LEU A 279 19.12 9.87 15.15
CA LEU A 279 19.59 8.87 16.11
C LEU A 279 20.12 9.53 17.38
N ALA A 280 20.87 10.63 17.27
CA ALA A 280 21.33 11.39 18.44
C ALA A 280 20.16 11.95 19.25
N GLU A 281 19.13 12.48 18.57
CA GLU A 281 17.91 12.99 19.20
C GLU A 281 17.13 11.86 19.90
N SER A 282 17.02 10.67 19.29
CA SER A 282 16.30 9.54 19.91
C SER A 282 17.02 9.00 21.15
N ILE A 283 18.36 8.96 21.11
CA ILE A 283 19.21 8.61 22.27
C ILE A 283 18.98 9.60 23.42
N GLN A 284 18.97 10.91 23.12
CA GLN A 284 18.73 11.96 24.12
C GLN A 284 17.32 11.90 24.73
N ALA A 285 16.32 11.51 23.93
CA ALA A 285 14.93 11.38 24.37
C ALA A 285 14.64 10.10 25.18
N GLY A 286 15.60 9.17 25.32
CA GLY A 286 15.40 7.90 26.02
C GLY A 286 14.53 6.88 25.26
N ASN A 287 14.26 7.12 23.97
CA ASN A 287 13.45 6.26 23.13
C ASN A 287 14.35 5.23 22.41
N HIS A 288 14.84 4.22 23.14
CA HIS A 288 15.44 3.05 22.51
C HIS A 288 14.42 1.90 22.43
N HIS A 289 14.08 1.52 21.20
CA HIS A 289 13.44 0.24 20.84
C HIS A 289 14.43 -0.64 20.08
#